data_AF-A0A7J9N1J5-F1
#
_entry.id   AF-A0A7J9N1J5-F1
#
_cell.length_a   1.000
_cell.length_b   1.000
_cell.length_c   1.000
_cell.angle_alpha   90.00
_cell.angle_beta   90.00
_cell.angle_gamma   90.00
#
_symmetry.space_group_name_H-M   'P 1'
#
loop_
_entity.id
_entity.type
_entity.pdbx_description
1 polymer ?
#
loop_
_entity_poly.entity_id
_entity_poly.type
_entity_poly.pdbx_seq_one_letter_code
_entity_poly.pdbx_strand_id
1 'polypeptide(L)'
;MATATPTLTKTPADKSRGSHSHHQVDDSSSSRSRFEAYNRLQAMAVAFGEKLPISKIVALDGQSDGKSSLLEALLGFHFNVCEIEMGTRRPLILQMVHDPSALEPHYRFQEDSEEYGSPVVSASTTADVIKSRTEALLKKTKTAVSPKPIVMRAEFAHCPNLTIIDTPGFVLKVAC
;
A
#
# COMPACT_ATOMS: atom_id res chain seq x y z
N MET A 1 -17.33 31.23 -66.98
CA MET A 1 -17.88 30.39 -65.90
C MET A 1 -18.23 29.02 -66.48
N ALA A 2 -17.54 27.97 -66.06
CA ALA A 2 -18.00 26.58 -66.08
C ALA A 2 -16.97 25.75 -65.29
N THR A 3 -17.37 25.29 -64.12
CA THR A 3 -16.61 24.49 -63.16
C THR A 3 -16.64 23.01 -63.53
N ALA A 4 -15.51 22.33 -63.30
CA ALA A 4 -15.32 20.89 -63.44
C ALA A 4 -15.73 20.14 -62.16
N THR A 5 -16.32 18.93 -62.28
CA THR A 5 -15.92 17.76 -61.46
C THR A 5 -16.48 16.44 -62.08
N PRO A 6 -15.72 15.33 -62.07
CA PRO A 6 -16.13 14.05 -62.65
C PRO A 6 -16.44 12.92 -61.63
N THR A 7 -17.32 12.02 -62.10
CA THR A 7 -17.36 10.54 -62.00
C THR A 7 -17.25 9.81 -60.64
N LEU A 8 -18.36 9.14 -60.29
CA LEU A 8 -18.46 8.03 -59.33
C LEU A 8 -17.98 6.71 -59.97
N THR A 9 -17.18 5.90 -59.26
CA THR A 9 -16.90 4.51 -59.65
C THR A 9 -16.92 3.62 -58.40
N LYS A 10 -17.63 2.48 -58.47
CA LYS A 10 -17.82 1.50 -57.39
C LYS A 10 -17.01 0.21 -57.64
N THR A 11 -16.58 -0.40 -56.53
CA THR A 11 -16.24 -1.83 -56.26
C THR A 11 -14.85 -2.33 -56.71
N PRO A 12 -14.21 -3.34 -56.05
CA PRO A 12 -14.65 -4.19 -54.92
C PRO A 12 -13.70 -4.29 -53.70
N ALA A 13 -14.24 -4.91 -52.64
CA ALA A 13 -13.61 -5.18 -51.35
C ALA A 13 -12.41 -6.13 -51.44
N ASP A 14 -11.31 -5.74 -50.79
CA ASP A 14 -10.13 -6.58 -50.59
C ASP A 14 -10.06 -7.10 -49.14
N LYS A 15 -9.90 -8.41 -49.00
CA LYS A 15 -9.84 -9.14 -47.73
C LYS A 15 -8.39 -9.18 -47.25
N SER A 16 -7.96 -8.17 -46.49
CA SER A 16 -6.70 -8.26 -45.74
C SER A 16 -6.93 -9.01 -44.42
N ARG A 17 -6.43 -10.25 -44.39
CA ARG A 17 -6.27 -11.06 -43.17
C ARG A 17 -5.26 -10.37 -42.25
N GLY A 18 -5.75 -9.54 -41.33
CA GLY A 18 -4.97 -9.06 -40.19
C GLY A 18 -4.84 -10.18 -39.16
N SER A 19 -3.60 -10.61 -38.91
CA SER A 19 -3.21 -11.57 -37.88
C SER A 19 -3.79 -11.15 -36.52
N HIS A 20 -4.61 -12.02 -35.92
CA HIS A 20 -4.97 -11.93 -34.52
C HIS A 20 -3.69 -11.94 -33.68
N SER A 21 -3.33 -10.80 -33.10
CA SER A 21 -2.36 -10.75 -32.02
C SER A 21 -2.97 -11.51 -30.85
N HIS A 22 -2.44 -12.71 -30.61
CA HIS A 22 -2.60 -13.41 -29.35
C HIS A 22 -2.00 -12.50 -28.27
N HIS A 23 -2.81 -11.64 -27.66
CA HIS A 23 -2.49 -11.14 -26.32
C HIS A 23 -2.59 -12.35 -25.40
N GLN A 24 -1.44 -12.93 -25.10
CA GLN A 24 -1.28 -13.89 -24.02
C GLN A 24 -1.80 -13.19 -22.75
N VAL A 25 -2.98 -13.62 -22.32
CA VAL A 25 -3.50 -13.33 -21.00
C VAL A 25 -2.53 -14.01 -20.04
N ASP A 26 -1.66 -13.21 -19.44
CA ASP A 26 -0.70 -13.67 -18.43
C ASP A 26 -1.43 -14.52 -17.37
N ASP A 27 -0.85 -15.68 -17.08
CA ASP A 27 -1.44 -16.75 -16.28
C ASP A 27 -1.75 -16.31 -14.84
N SER A 28 -2.95 -15.76 -14.66
CA SER A 28 -3.49 -15.35 -13.36
C SER A 28 -3.64 -16.51 -12.37
N SER A 29 -3.61 -17.76 -12.85
CA SER A 29 -3.75 -18.96 -12.00
C SER A 29 -2.42 -19.32 -11.32
N SER A 30 -1.31 -19.32 -12.06
CA SER A 30 0.04 -19.58 -11.53
C SER A 30 0.49 -18.52 -10.52
N SER A 31 0.19 -17.25 -10.77
CA SER A 31 0.53 -16.16 -9.85
C SER A 31 -0.24 -16.26 -8.52
N ARG A 32 -1.51 -16.68 -8.56
CA ARG A 32 -2.30 -16.96 -7.35
C ARG A 32 -1.75 -18.15 -6.57
N SER A 33 -1.41 -19.24 -7.26
CA SER A 33 -0.85 -20.44 -6.62
C SER A 33 0.48 -20.16 -5.92
N ARG A 34 1.37 -19.38 -6.55
CA ARG A 34 2.65 -18.95 -5.95
C ARG A 34 2.44 -18.08 -4.71
N PHE A 35 1.50 -17.14 -4.78
CA PHE A 35 1.13 -16.29 -3.65
C PHE A 35 0.61 -17.13 -2.47
N GLU A 36 -0.28 -18.08 -2.74
CA GLU A 36 -0.84 -18.96 -1.71
C GLU A 36 0.23 -19.85 -1.07
N ALA A 37 1.11 -20.45 -1.87
CA ALA A 37 2.23 -21.25 -1.39
C ALA A 37 3.19 -20.42 -0.51
N TYR A 38 3.48 -19.19 -0.91
CA TYR A 38 4.33 -18.28 -0.15
C TYR A 38 3.69 -17.86 1.19
N ASN A 39 2.39 -17.56 1.20
CA ASN A 39 1.67 -17.25 2.44
C ASN A 39 1.63 -18.44 3.39
N ARG A 40 1.37 -19.64 2.88
CA ARG A 40 1.40 -20.89 3.66
C ARG A 40 2.79 -21.14 4.27
N LEU A 41 3.84 -20.98 3.46
CA LEU A 41 5.23 -21.13 3.92
C LEU A 41 5.58 -20.11 5.02
N GLN A 42 5.19 -18.85 4.85
CA GLN A 42 5.37 -17.82 5.87
C GLN A 42 4.62 -18.13 7.17
N ALA A 43 3.36 -18.55 7.09
CA ALA A 43 2.57 -18.92 8.27
C ALA A 43 3.21 -20.10 9.03
N MET A 44 3.70 -21.11 8.30
CA MET A 44 4.41 -22.24 8.90
C MET A 44 5.70 -21.79 9.59
N ALA A 45 6.51 -20.93 8.95
CA ALA A 45 7.74 -20.45 9.56
C ALA A 45 7.49 -19.71 10.89
N VAL A 46 6.47 -18.86 10.94
CA VAL A 46 6.04 -18.20 12.19
C VAL A 46 5.66 -19.23 13.26
N ALA A 47 4.89 -20.26 12.89
CA ALA A 47 4.47 -21.32 13.83
C ALA A 47 5.64 -22.17 14.36
N PHE A 48 6.69 -22.38 13.56
CA PHE A 48 7.90 -23.10 13.95
C PHE A 48 8.97 -22.22 14.63
N GLY A 49 8.70 -20.92 14.81
CA GLY A 49 9.69 -19.97 15.34
C GLY A 49 10.84 -19.66 14.37
N GLU A 50 10.70 -20.06 13.10
CA GLU A 50 11.64 -19.82 12.03
C GLU A 50 11.45 -18.41 11.47
N LYS A 51 12.56 -17.68 11.32
CA LYS A 51 12.54 -16.32 10.78
C LYS A 51 12.68 -16.37 9.26
N LEU A 52 11.57 -16.54 8.55
CA LEU A 52 11.57 -16.19 7.13
C LEU A 52 11.67 -14.67 6.96
N PRO A 53 12.46 -14.19 5.99
CA PRO A 53 12.51 -12.76 5.70
C PRO A 53 11.13 -12.31 5.20
N ILE A 54 10.37 -11.65 6.07
CA ILE A 54 9.13 -10.99 5.70
C ILE A 54 9.48 -9.86 4.73
N SER A 55 8.81 -9.81 3.58
CA SER A 55 8.98 -8.75 2.58
C SER A 55 8.74 -7.38 3.21
N LYS A 56 9.67 -6.44 2.99
CA LYS A 56 9.58 -5.07 3.52
C LYS A 56 9.52 -4.07 2.38
N ILE A 57 8.56 -3.15 2.45
CA ILE A 57 8.42 -2.00 1.55
C ILE A 57 8.64 -0.75 2.39
N VAL A 58 9.55 0.13 1.97
CA VAL A 58 9.81 1.40 2.65
C VAL A 58 9.50 2.52 1.68
N ALA A 59 8.57 3.40 2.04
CA ALA A 59 8.25 4.58 1.25
C ALA A 59 9.18 5.74 1.67
N LEU A 60 9.97 6.23 0.72
CA LEU A 60 10.90 7.35 0.87
C LEU A 60 10.62 8.37 -0.23
N ASP A 61 10.39 9.63 0.13
CA ASP A 61 10.11 10.69 -0.83
C ASP A 61 10.10 12.07 -0.14
N GLY A 62 10.01 13.15 -0.91
CA GLY A 62 9.88 14.50 -0.41
C GLY A 62 8.57 14.73 0.37
N GLN A 63 8.53 15.82 1.13
CA GLN A 63 7.30 16.22 1.83
C GLN A 63 6.19 16.50 0.81
N SER A 64 5.01 15.89 1.03
CA SER A 64 3.79 16.06 0.21
C SER A 64 3.76 15.38 -1.17
N ASP A 65 4.69 14.48 -1.47
CA ASP A 65 4.71 13.73 -2.75
C ASP A 65 3.74 12.53 -2.82
N GLY A 66 2.77 12.44 -1.91
CA GLY A 66 1.71 11.42 -1.99
C GLY A 66 2.11 9.99 -1.62
N LYS A 67 3.24 9.77 -0.93
CA LYS A 67 3.68 8.45 -0.43
C LYS A 67 2.58 7.65 0.27
N SER A 68 1.93 8.24 1.26
CA SER A 68 0.90 7.56 2.04
C SER A 68 -0.28 7.20 1.15
N SER A 69 -0.68 8.09 0.24
CA SER A 69 -1.74 7.82 -0.74
C SER A 69 -1.40 6.67 -1.70
N LEU A 70 -0.13 6.58 -2.15
CA LEU A 70 0.32 5.45 -2.97
C LEU A 70 0.30 4.13 -2.20
N LEU A 71 0.75 4.15 -0.94
CA LEU A 71 0.70 2.97 -0.08
C LEU A 71 -0.75 2.53 0.18
N GLU A 72 -1.66 3.47 0.46
CA GLU A 72 -3.08 3.18 0.63
C GLU A 72 -3.73 2.60 -0.63
N ALA A 73 -3.41 3.16 -1.79
CA ALA A 73 -3.87 2.64 -3.08
C ALA A 73 -3.33 1.23 -3.36
N LEU A 74 -2.07 0.96 -3.01
CA LEU A 74 -1.45 -0.37 -3.15
C LEU A 74 -2.09 -1.40 -2.21
N LEU A 75 -2.46 -0.99 -1.00
CA LEU A 75 -3.01 -1.86 0.03
C LEU A 75 -4.53 -2.04 -0.05
N GLY A 76 -5.24 -1.11 -0.67
CA GLY A 76 -6.69 -1.14 -0.77
C GLY A 76 -7.43 -0.75 0.52
N PHE A 77 -6.74 -0.13 1.49
CA PHE A 77 -7.36 0.44 2.69
C PHE A 77 -6.63 1.68 3.18
N HIS A 78 -7.38 2.56 3.86
CA HIS A 78 -6.85 3.79 4.46
C HIS A 78 -6.32 3.50 5.86
N PHE A 79 -5.08 3.93 6.13
CA PHE A 79 -4.43 3.72 7.43
C PHE A 79 -3.89 5.02 8.02
N ASN A 80 -3.82 6.11 7.26
CA ASN A 80 -3.27 7.37 7.73
C ASN A 80 -4.29 8.52 7.63
N VAL A 81 -4.20 9.53 8.49
CA VAL A 81 -4.93 10.80 8.28
C VAL A 81 -4.02 11.71 7.46
N CYS A 82 -4.35 11.93 6.19
CA CYS A 82 -3.71 12.96 5.39
C CYS A 82 -4.22 14.35 5.83
N GLU A 83 -3.57 14.99 6.81
CA GLU A 83 -3.81 16.40 7.15
C GLU A 83 -2.96 17.36 6.31
N ILE A 84 -3.46 18.60 6.19
CA ILE A 84 -3.06 19.65 5.24
C ILE A 84 -1.62 20.18 5.45
N GLU A 85 -1.02 20.02 6.64
CA GLU A 85 0.23 20.73 6.99
C GLU A 85 1.50 19.86 6.94
N MET A 86 1.45 18.62 7.44
CA MET A 86 2.57 17.66 7.48
C MET A 86 1.98 16.24 7.56
N GLY A 87 2.11 15.42 6.51
CA GLY A 87 1.56 14.06 6.48
C GLY A 87 2.14 13.16 7.59
N THR A 88 3.17 12.38 7.26
CA THR A 88 3.80 11.47 8.23
C THR A 88 4.84 12.22 9.08
N ARG A 89 4.62 12.35 10.40
CA ARG A 89 5.55 13.03 11.34
C ARG A 89 6.34 12.06 12.23
N ARG A 90 5.95 10.79 12.22
CA ARG A 90 6.63 9.67 12.87
C ARG A 90 6.60 8.49 11.89
N PRO A 91 7.66 7.67 11.79
CA PRO A 91 7.58 6.46 10.97
C PRO A 91 6.41 5.58 11.39
N LEU A 92 5.59 5.15 10.44
CA LEU A 92 4.52 4.19 10.66
C LEU A 92 4.97 2.83 10.11
N ILE A 93 5.13 1.86 11.00
CA ILE A 93 5.47 0.48 10.66
C ILE A 93 4.17 -0.32 10.68
N LEU A 94 3.68 -0.68 9.51
CA LEU A 94 2.49 -1.49 9.31
C LEU A 94 2.90 -2.93 9.01
N GLN A 95 2.67 -3.83 9.97
CA GLN A 95 2.87 -5.26 9.82
C GLN A 95 1.57 -5.91 9.38
N MET A 96 1.54 -6.41 8.14
CA MET A 96 0.39 -7.13 7.61
C MET A 96 0.59 -8.61 7.84
N VAL A 97 -0.44 -9.24 8.40
CA VAL A 97 -0.42 -10.67 8.74
C VAL A 97 -1.68 -11.31 8.19
N HIS A 98 -1.45 -12.29 7.31
CA HIS A 98 -2.52 -13.10 6.76
C HIS A 98 -3.17 -13.92 7.87
N ASP A 99 -4.44 -13.64 8.14
CA ASP A 99 -5.27 -14.42 9.07
C ASP A 99 -6.52 -14.91 8.33
N PRO A 100 -6.62 -16.21 7.99
CA PRO A 100 -7.76 -16.74 7.25
C PRO A 100 -9.09 -16.67 8.03
N SER A 101 -9.05 -16.44 9.34
CA SER A 101 -10.24 -16.30 10.18
C SER A 101 -10.79 -14.87 10.22
N ALA A 102 -9.99 -13.87 9.81
CA ALA A 102 -10.37 -12.46 9.84
C ALA A 102 -10.88 -11.99 8.47
N LEU A 103 -12.20 -12.03 8.25
CA LEU A 103 -12.85 -11.52 7.04
C LEU A 103 -12.99 -10.00 6.98
N GLU A 104 -12.55 -9.29 8.02
CA GLU A 104 -12.40 -7.83 8.04
C GLU A 104 -11.06 -7.50 8.72
N PRO A 105 -10.40 -6.37 8.39
CA PRO A 105 -9.12 -6.03 8.99
C PRO A 105 -9.22 -5.76 10.49
N HIS A 106 -8.43 -6.50 11.28
CA HIS A 106 -8.22 -6.20 12.70
C HIS A 106 -6.92 -5.44 12.89
N TYR A 107 -7.00 -4.24 13.47
CA TYR A 107 -5.82 -3.43 13.73
C TYR A 107 -5.40 -3.54 15.20
N ARG A 108 -4.11 -3.74 15.48
CA ARG A 108 -3.56 -3.64 16.83
C ARG A 108 -2.35 -2.73 16.84
N PHE A 109 -2.23 -1.92 17.87
CA PHE A 109 -1.05 -1.09 18.07
C PHE A 109 -0.12 -1.72 19.09
N GLN A 110 1.18 -1.67 18.82
CA GLN A 110 2.18 -2.08 19.79
C GLN A 110 2.25 -1.04 20.92
N GLU A 111 2.29 -1.51 22.16
CA GLU A 111 2.49 -0.70 23.35
C GLU A 111 3.99 -0.60 23.69
N ASP A 112 4.34 0.22 24.68
CA ASP A 112 5.75 0.40 25.09
C ASP A 112 6.36 -0.90 25.68
N SER A 113 5.54 -1.91 26.00
CA SER A 113 5.95 -3.25 26.48
C SER A 113 6.27 -4.25 25.37
N GLU A 114 6.32 -3.82 24.12
CA GLU A 114 6.41 -4.66 22.90
C GLU A 114 5.19 -5.56 22.64
N GLU A 115 4.19 -5.57 23.53
CA GLU A 115 2.94 -6.31 23.38
C GLU A 115 1.94 -5.54 22.50
N TYR A 116 1.06 -6.26 21.80
CA TYR A 116 -0.04 -5.66 21.06
C TYR A 116 -1.25 -5.46 21.97
N GLY A 117 -1.76 -4.23 22.00
CA GLY A 117 -2.99 -3.90 22.71
C GLY A 117 -4.25 -4.49 22.06
N SER A 118 -5.42 -4.14 22.60
CA SER A 118 -6.72 -4.61 22.12
C SER A 118 -6.97 -4.26 20.64
N PRO A 119 -7.73 -5.10 19.89
CA PRO A 119 -8.11 -4.79 18.52
C PRO A 119 -8.87 -3.46 18.39
N VAL A 120 -8.57 -2.73 17.32
CA VAL A 120 -9.28 -1.54 16.87
C VAL A 120 -10.12 -1.93 15.65
N VAL A 121 -11.38 -1.49 15.65
CA VAL A 121 -12.44 -2.02 14.77
C VAL A 121 -12.58 -1.21 13.47
N SER A 122 -11.98 -0.03 13.34
CA SER A 122 -12.17 0.79 12.14
C SER A 122 -10.93 1.57 11.69
N ALA A 123 -10.89 1.89 10.39
CA ALA A 123 -9.86 2.71 9.77
C ALA A 123 -9.85 4.16 10.31
N SER A 124 -11.03 4.76 10.56
CA SER A 124 -11.11 6.10 11.15
C SER A 124 -10.53 6.11 12.57
N THR A 125 -10.87 5.12 13.40
CA THR A 125 -10.30 4.98 14.75
C THR A 125 -8.79 4.74 14.70
N THR A 126 -8.29 4.01 13.70
CA THR A 126 -6.87 3.77 13.50
C THR A 126 -6.11 5.08 13.24
N ALA A 127 -6.66 5.90 12.35
CA ALA A 127 -6.10 7.18 11.97
C ALA A 127 -6.08 8.16 13.16
N ASP A 128 -7.16 8.19 13.96
CA ASP A 128 -7.25 8.96 15.20
C ASP A 128 -6.22 8.52 16.26
N VAL A 129 -5.99 7.21 16.40
CA VAL A 129 -4.97 6.67 17.32
C VAL A 129 -3.57 7.09 16.88
N ILE A 130 -3.27 7.03 15.58
CA ILE A 130 -1.98 7.47 15.03
C ILE A 130 -1.76 8.96 15.30
N LYS A 131 -2.78 9.78 15.05
CA LYS A 131 -2.76 11.23 15.32
C LYS A 131 -2.51 11.51 16.79
N SER A 132 -3.32 10.93 17.67
CA SER A 132 -3.23 11.12 19.13
C SER A 132 -1.86 10.69 19.69
N ARG A 133 -1.36 9.51 19.30
CA ARG A 133 -0.02 9.05 19.71
C ARG A 133 1.08 9.96 19.20
N THR A 134 0.94 10.50 17.99
CA THR A 134 1.89 11.45 17.40
C THR A 134 1.91 12.76 18.19
N GLU A 135 0.76 13.38 18.39
CA GLU A 135 0.62 14.64 19.11
C GLU A 135 1.12 14.54 20.55
N ALA A 136 0.78 13.45 21.26
CA ALA A 136 1.23 13.22 22.64
C ALA A 136 2.76 13.20 22.74
N LEU A 137 3.44 12.49 21.83
CA LEU A 137 4.90 12.39 21.83
C LEU A 137 5.56 13.72 21.43
N LEU A 138 5.06 14.37 20.38
CA LEU A 138 5.63 15.62 19.88
C LEU A 138 5.45 16.76 20.89
N LYS A 139 4.30 16.82 21.58
CA LYS A 139 4.07 17.77 22.68
C LYS A 139 5.04 17.55 23.84
N LYS A 140 5.32 16.29 24.19
CA LYS A 140 6.27 15.93 25.26
C LYS A 140 7.71 16.29 24.89
N THR A 141 8.11 16.05 23.64
CA THR A 141 9.49 16.24 23.16
C THR A 141 9.76 17.65 22.62
N LYS A 142 8.72 18.45 22.38
CA LYS A 142 8.79 19.78 21.74
C LYS A 142 9.47 19.73 20.37
N THR A 143 9.22 18.67 19.60
CA THR A 143 9.76 18.46 18.25
C THR A 143 8.63 18.46 17.21
N ALA A 144 8.94 18.79 15.96
CA ALA A 144 7.99 18.74 14.85
C ALA A 144 7.83 17.33 14.25
N VAL A 145 8.90 16.53 14.32
CA VAL A 145 8.96 15.12 13.86
C VAL A 145 9.74 14.29 14.87
N SER A 146 9.49 12.99 14.92
CA SER A 146 10.23 12.07 15.79
C SER A 146 10.59 10.77 15.07
N PRO A 147 11.82 10.24 15.27
CA PRO A 147 12.21 8.94 14.72
C PRO A 147 11.57 7.76 15.46
N LYS A 148 10.91 7.97 16.62
CA LYS A 148 10.25 6.89 17.36
C LYS A 148 9.03 6.40 16.56
N PRO A 149 9.04 5.15 16.06
CA PRO A 149 7.98 4.66 15.19
C PRO A 149 6.66 4.49 15.95
N ILE A 150 5.57 4.44 15.19
CA ILE A 150 4.31 3.82 15.60
C ILE A 150 4.27 2.46 14.92
N VAL A 151 4.14 1.39 15.70
CA VAL A 151 4.02 0.04 15.15
C VAL A 151 2.56 -0.39 15.24
N MET A 152 2.03 -0.80 14.10
CA MET A 152 0.67 -1.28 13.94
C MET A 152 0.70 -2.63 13.22
N ARG A 153 -0.18 -3.53 13.62
CA ARG A 153 -0.44 -4.81 12.96
C ARG A 153 -1.83 -4.81 12.37
N ALA A 154 -1.96 -5.23 11.12
CA ALA A 154 -3.23 -5.47 10.44
C ALA A 154 -3.34 -6.96 10.12
N GLU A 155 -4.34 -7.62 10.70
CA GLU A 155 -4.65 -9.03 10.49
C GLU A 155 -5.90 -9.18 9.62
N PHE A 156 -5.78 -9.85 8.47
CA PHE A 156 -6.87 -9.96 7.50
C PHE A 156 -6.68 -11.13 6.51
N ALA A 157 -7.78 -11.77 6.09
CA ALA A 157 -7.75 -12.92 5.20
C ALA A 157 -7.25 -12.58 3.79
N HIS A 158 -7.41 -11.35 3.33
CA HIS A 158 -7.00 -10.95 1.98
C HIS A 158 -5.69 -10.14 1.96
N CYS A 159 -4.93 -10.15 3.05
CA CYS A 159 -3.65 -9.44 3.11
C CYS A 159 -2.45 -10.41 2.97
N PRO A 160 -1.35 -9.99 2.31
CA PRO A 160 -0.08 -10.70 2.36
C PRO A 160 0.63 -10.54 3.70
N ASN A 161 1.49 -11.49 4.03
CA ASN A 161 2.47 -11.31 5.10
C ASN A 161 3.62 -10.40 4.62
N LEU A 162 3.55 -9.11 4.96
CA LEU A 162 4.57 -8.11 4.63
C LEU A 162 4.65 -6.98 5.66
N THR A 163 5.71 -6.18 5.64
CA THR A 163 5.82 -4.96 6.43
C THR A 163 5.96 -3.74 5.54
N ILE A 164 5.14 -2.73 5.76
CA ILE A 164 5.27 -1.40 5.14
C ILE A 164 5.80 -0.42 6.17
N ILE A 165 6.72 0.43 5.74
CA ILE A 165 7.26 1.52 6.54
C ILE A 165 6.96 2.81 5.78
N ASP A 166 5.99 3.57 6.26
CA ASP A 166 5.78 4.95 5.82
C ASP A 166 6.64 5.89 6.66
N THR A 167 7.35 6.81 6.02
CA THR A 167 8.36 7.65 6.67
C THR A 167 8.02 9.13 6.53
N PRO A 168 8.46 9.97 7.49
CA PRO A 168 8.38 11.41 7.32
C PRO A 168 9.05 11.88 6.03
N GLY A 169 8.36 12.72 5.27
CA GLY A 169 8.92 13.29 4.05
C GLY A 169 10.12 14.18 4.35
N PHE A 170 11.17 14.08 3.52
CA PHE A 170 12.32 14.96 3.64
C PHE A 170 12.03 16.32 3.01
N VAL A 171 12.55 17.39 3.61
CA VAL A 171 12.53 18.74 3.04
C VAL A 171 13.90 19.00 2.45
N LEU A 172 14.02 19.00 1.12
CA LEU A 172 15.23 19.47 0.45
C LEU A 172 15.20 21.00 0.50
N LYS A 173 16.04 21.60 1.35
CA LYS A 173 16.36 23.02 1.20
C LYS A 173 17.15 23.16 -0.10
N VAL A 174 16.53 23.72 -1.14
CA VAL A 174 17.27 24.19 -2.30
C VAL A 174 18.14 25.34 -1.81
N ALA A 175 19.46 25.13 -1.78
CA ALA A 175 20.41 26.21 -1.54
C ALA A 175 20.36 27.13 -2.77
N CYS A 176 19.73 28.29 -2.63
CA CYS A 176 19.88 29.41 -3.55
C CYS A 176 21.03 30.29 -3.08
#